data_AF-A0A0R1H218-F1
#
_entry.id   AF-A0A0R1H218-F1
#
_cell.length_a   1.000
_cell.length_b   1.000
_cell.length_c   1.000
_cell.angle_alpha   90.00
_cell.angle_beta   90.00
_cell.angle_gamma   90.00
#
_symmetry.space_group_name_H-M   'P 1'
#
loop_
_entity.id
_entity.type
_entity.pdbx_description
1 polymer ?
#
loop_
_entity_poly.entity_id
_entity_poly.type
_entity_poly.pdbx_seq_one_letter_code
_entity_poly.pdbx_strand_id
1 'polypeptide(L)'
;MWRMKKGTGTLSFNSVLLLGINSIIGSGIFLLPSTLFKAAGWASLVAIGLAGLATLMIAMNYAVMASKIDTDGGAWVYTSQAFGLHAGFQIGWLSWFLGVITISTEIVAFLTTLGGFWPQVHQRWVYATLALGLLGGILLLNYFGPSTMKVIDNLASATKIGLILLFLIAGSLFLGRQGLAVITPISQLGQHDFSQAFTTAFYMFTGFSFLPVAAQQIRHAEKVLPKALLVVMLVVTLLYLLTQWLTILLLGAAISAEKLPVAAALMQVLGVAGRGLMLAGMLVSTLGVAIAVSFDTPVGLASLATEKKLLPREFGRQNRFGAPVVALSATIGLAAILVLSGSYLFLVNLIILSAFVQYLATVFALLKLQHDPTLPAGIQLWGGRTLPILSLVLLAYLVCQFNWVTYVIGLGFVGLGELVYWLDQRRR
;
A
#
# COMPACT_ATOMS: atom_id res chain seq x y z
N MET A 1 -27.57 -4.56 15.54
CA MET A 1 -26.85 -5.51 16.41
C MET A 1 -25.95 -6.38 15.53
N TRP A 2 -24.63 -6.19 15.58
CA TRP A 2 -23.67 -6.95 14.76
C TRP A 2 -23.56 -8.39 15.30
N ARG A 3 -23.93 -9.41 14.52
CA ARG A 3 -23.63 -10.81 14.87
C ARG A 3 -22.18 -11.10 14.48
N MET A 4 -21.29 -11.11 15.47
CA MET A 4 -19.90 -11.54 15.29
C MET A 4 -19.90 -13.06 15.04
N LYS A 5 -19.66 -13.48 13.79
CA LYS A 5 -19.29 -14.87 13.49
C LYS A 5 -17.78 -14.99 13.72
N LYS A 6 -17.36 -15.81 14.69
CA LYS A 6 -15.94 -16.15 14.87
C LYS A 6 -15.44 -16.90 13.64
N GLY A 7 -14.44 -16.36 12.96
CA GLY A 7 -13.78 -17.02 11.83
C GLY A 7 -13.05 -18.29 12.27
N THR A 8 -12.93 -19.26 11.37
CA THR A 8 -12.21 -20.54 11.59
C THR A 8 -10.70 -20.40 11.35
N GLY A 9 -10.13 -19.23 11.70
CA GLY A 9 -8.84 -18.73 11.21
C GLY A 9 -7.76 -19.81 11.02
N THR A 10 -7.25 -19.91 9.79
CA THR A 10 -6.28 -20.94 9.37
C THR A 10 -4.86 -20.39 9.24
N LEU A 11 -4.70 -19.06 9.15
CA LEU A 11 -3.39 -18.43 8.98
C LEU A 11 -2.61 -18.41 10.31
N SER A 12 -1.38 -18.90 10.23
CA SER A 12 -0.41 -18.88 11.34
C SER A 12 0.22 -17.50 11.51
N PHE A 13 0.84 -17.23 12.67
CA PHE A 13 1.54 -15.97 12.93
C PHE A 13 2.59 -15.64 11.85
N ASN A 14 3.40 -16.63 11.45
CA ASN A 14 4.43 -16.45 10.42
C ASN A 14 3.82 -16.11 9.05
N SER A 15 2.69 -16.74 8.72
CA SER A 15 1.94 -16.42 7.51
C SER A 15 1.45 -14.98 7.53
N VAL A 16 0.93 -14.51 8.68
CA VAL A 16 0.49 -13.11 8.84
C VAL A 16 1.65 -12.12 8.74
N LEU A 17 2.83 -12.45 9.27
CA LEU A 17 4.02 -11.61 9.11
C LEU A 17 4.42 -11.47 7.64
N LEU A 18 4.49 -12.60 6.91
CA LEU A 18 4.83 -12.59 5.49
C LEU A 18 3.79 -11.82 4.68
N LEU A 19 2.50 -11.99 4.96
CA LEU A 19 1.42 -11.23 4.33
C LEU A 19 1.55 -9.74 4.63
N GLY A 20 1.82 -9.34 5.88
CA GLY A 20 2.01 -7.94 6.24
C GLY A 20 3.22 -7.30 5.55
N ILE A 21 4.35 -8.00 5.51
CA ILE A 21 5.54 -7.54 4.76
C ILE A 21 5.20 -7.44 3.27
N ASN A 22 4.52 -8.43 2.70
CA ASN A 22 4.08 -8.44 1.30
C ASN A 22 3.19 -7.24 0.96
N SER A 23 2.22 -6.92 1.83
CA SER A 23 1.27 -5.82 1.63
C SER A 23 1.93 -4.44 1.66
N ILE A 24 3.00 -4.27 2.44
CA ILE A 24 3.71 -2.97 2.51
C ILE A 24 4.76 -2.86 1.39
N ILE A 25 5.53 -3.91 1.13
CA ILE A 25 6.58 -3.89 0.11
C ILE A 25 5.95 -3.93 -1.29
N GLY A 26 5.73 -2.77 -1.89
CA GLY A 26 5.33 -2.63 -3.29
C GLY A 26 6.46 -2.11 -4.20
N SER A 27 6.09 -1.50 -5.32
CA SER A 27 7.01 -0.82 -6.24
C SER A 27 7.89 0.26 -5.60
N GLY A 28 7.42 0.87 -4.51
CA GLY A 28 8.08 1.99 -3.84
C GLY A 28 9.53 1.72 -3.42
N ILE A 29 9.82 0.52 -2.89
CA ILE A 29 11.18 0.18 -2.44
C ILE A 29 12.20 0.19 -3.58
N PHE A 30 11.76 -0.13 -4.81
CA PHE A 30 12.63 -0.23 -5.97
C PHE A 30 12.76 1.10 -6.73
N LEU A 31 11.69 1.90 -6.79
CA LEU A 31 11.60 3.09 -7.64
C LEU A 31 11.85 4.40 -6.88
N LEU A 32 11.45 4.51 -5.61
CA LEU A 32 11.52 5.76 -4.86
C LEU A 32 12.89 6.14 -4.27
N PRO A 33 13.94 5.27 -4.20
CA PRO A 33 15.25 5.69 -3.70
C PRO A 33 15.83 6.95 -4.36
N SER A 34 15.66 7.08 -5.68
CA SER A 34 16.11 8.28 -6.42
C SER A 34 15.30 9.52 -6.04
N THR A 35 13.98 9.41 -5.94
CA THR A 35 13.10 10.51 -5.52
C THR A 35 13.42 10.99 -4.11
N LEU A 36 13.63 10.04 -3.19
CA LEU A 36 13.99 10.32 -1.80
C LEU A 36 15.34 11.02 -1.70
N PHE A 37 16.35 10.54 -2.44
CA PHE A 37 17.66 11.17 -2.44
C PHE A 37 17.67 12.53 -3.14
N LYS A 38 16.89 12.73 -4.21
CA LYS A 38 16.73 14.06 -4.83
C LYS A 38 16.16 15.09 -3.85
N ALA A 39 15.18 14.67 -3.07
CA ALA A 39 14.48 15.56 -2.15
C ALA A 39 15.31 15.89 -0.90
N ALA A 40 16.07 14.92 -0.37
CA ALA A 40 16.75 15.09 0.93
C ALA A 40 18.19 14.56 1.02
N GLY A 41 18.79 14.06 -0.07
CA GLY A 41 20.12 13.47 -0.07
C GLY A 41 20.25 12.37 0.99
N TRP A 42 21.27 12.44 1.84
CA TRP A 42 21.45 11.54 3.00
C TRP A 42 20.37 11.69 4.08
N ALA A 43 19.75 12.86 4.21
CA ALA A 43 18.63 13.06 5.14
C ALA A 43 17.38 12.27 4.72
N SER A 44 17.36 11.69 3.51
CA SER A 44 16.34 10.71 3.11
C SER A 44 16.26 9.50 4.04
N LEU A 45 17.36 9.08 4.67
CA LEU A 45 17.36 8.02 5.69
C LEU A 45 16.60 8.45 6.94
N VAL A 46 16.79 9.69 7.39
CA VAL A 46 16.05 10.26 8.52
C VAL A 46 14.57 10.38 8.15
N ALA A 47 14.24 10.81 6.92
CA ALA A 47 12.88 10.88 6.44
C ALA A 47 12.19 9.49 6.45
N ILE A 48 12.87 8.44 5.99
CA ILE A 48 12.36 7.05 6.05
C ILE A 48 12.15 6.60 7.50
N GLY A 49 13.13 6.85 8.39
CA GLY A 49 13.04 6.46 9.79
C GLY A 49 11.87 7.15 10.51
N LEU A 50 11.71 8.45 10.30
CA LEU A 50 10.59 9.22 10.87
C LEU A 50 9.25 8.82 10.24
N ALA A 51 9.20 8.55 8.94
CA ALA A 51 8.00 8.05 8.29
C ALA A 51 7.60 6.66 8.83
N GLY A 52 8.56 5.76 9.02
CA GLY A 52 8.34 4.45 9.64
C GLY A 52 7.82 4.57 11.08
N LEU A 53 8.39 5.47 11.89
CA LEU A 53 7.92 5.76 13.24
C LEU A 53 6.51 6.35 13.24
N ALA A 54 6.26 7.36 12.40
CA ALA A 54 4.95 8.01 12.27
C ALA A 54 3.87 6.99 11.87
N THR A 55 4.18 6.13 10.90
CA THR A 55 3.25 5.11 10.43
C THR A 55 3.08 3.99 11.45
N LEU A 56 4.12 3.65 12.23
CA LEU A 56 4.01 2.71 13.33
C LEU A 56 3.05 3.23 14.41
N MET A 57 3.08 4.52 14.73
CA MET A 57 2.11 5.12 15.66
C MET A 57 0.68 4.97 15.14
N ILE A 58 0.45 5.25 13.86
CA ILE A 58 -0.87 5.02 13.24
C ILE A 58 -1.25 3.54 13.29
N ALA A 59 -0.33 2.64 12.94
CA ALA A 59 -0.54 1.20 12.99
C ALA A 59 -0.87 0.69 14.40
N MET A 60 -0.35 1.33 15.46
CA MET A 60 -0.71 0.99 16.84
C MET A 60 -2.16 1.36 17.19
N ASN A 61 -2.73 2.41 16.58
CA ASN A 61 -4.17 2.66 16.70
C ASN A 61 -4.99 1.54 16.05
N TYR A 62 -4.56 1.06 14.87
CA TYR A 62 -5.14 -0.12 14.23
C TYR A 62 -4.99 -1.38 15.07
N ALA A 63 -3.84 -1.58 15.72
CA ALA A 63 -3.58 -2.72 16.58
C ALA A 63 -4.58 -2.78 17.75
N VAL A 64 -4.87 -1.65 18.40
CA VAL A 64 -5.89 -1.61 19.46
C VAL A 64 -7.26 -1.94 18.92
N MET A 65 -7.67 -1.33 17.79
CA MET A 65 -8.96 -1.60 17.19
C MET A 65 -9.10 -3.07 16.76
N ALA A 66 -8.08 -3.65 16.14
CA ALA A 66 -8.02 -5.05 15.76
C ALA A 66 -8.06 -6.01 16.96
N SER A 67 -7.57 -5.59 18.12
CA SER A 67 -7.67 -6.39 19.35
C SER A 67 -9.07 -6.37 19.98
N LYS A 68 -9.91 -5.39 19.62
CA LYS A 68 -11.29 -5.23 20.08
C LYS A 68 -12.30 -5.81 19.09
N ILE A 69 -12.00 -5.71 17.79
CA ILE A 69 -12.89 -6.06 16.69
C ILE A 69 -12.14 -7.03 15.75
N ASP A 70 -12.56 -8.29 15.75
CA ASP A 70 -11.93 -9.41 15.04
C ASP A 70 -12.62 -9.75 13.69
N THR A 71 -13.54 -8.91 13.23
CA THR A 71 -14.26 -9.09 11.97
C THR A 71 -13.54 -8.47 10.78
N ASP A 72 -13.72 -9.05 9.59
CA ASP A 72 -13.13 -8.56 8.34
C ASP A 72 -13.56 -7.13 8.00
N GLY A 73 -12.64 -6.37 7.41
CA GLY A 73 -12.90 -5.04 6.84
C GLY A 73 -12.14 -3.87 7.48
N GLY A 74 -11.33 -4.10 8.53
CA GLY A 74 -10.42 -3.09 9.09
C GLY A 74 -11.08 -1.73 9.37
N ALA A 75 -10.53 -0.66 8.80
CA ALA A 75 -10.98 0.73 9.00
C ALA A 75 -12.48 0.94 8.72
N TRP A 76 -13.01 0.27 7.70
CA TRP A 76 -14.43 0.32 7.34
C TRP A 76 -15.31 -0.17 8.49
N VAL A 77 -14.96 -1.31 9.09
CA VAL A 77 -15.74 -1.85 10.22
C VAL A 77 -15.56 -1.01 11.48
N TYR A 78 -14.33 -0.59 11.78
CA TYR A 78 -14.06 0.25 12.95
C TYR A 78 -14.90 1.53 12.91
N THR A 79 -14.93 2.17 11.75
CA THR A 79 -15.72 3.39 11.51
C THR A 79 -17.21 3.10 11.56
N SER A 80 -17.66 1.98 11.00
CA SER A 80 -19.08 1.59 11.03
C SER A 80 -19.61 1.37 12.44
N GLN A 81 -18.80 0.73 13.30
CA GLN A 81 -19.17 0.51 14.69
C GLN A 81 -19.16 1.81 15.48
N ALA A 82 -18.21 2.70 15.22
CA ALA A 82 -18.10 3.98 15.91
C ALA A 82 -19.17 4.99 15.46
N PHE A 83 -19.40 5.14 14.16
CA PHE A 83 -20.13 6.28 13.58
C PHE A 83 -21.33 5.89 12.71
N GLY A 84 -21.62 4.59 12.58
CA GLY A 84 -22.73 4.08 11.79
C GLY A 84 -22.39 3.76 10.34
N LEU A 85 -23.35 3.18 9.62
CA LEU A 85 -23.14 2.59 8.30
C LEU A 85 -22.77 3.60 7.21
N HIS A 86 -23.27 4.83 7.29
CA HIS A 86 -22.96 5.89 6.31
C HIS A 86 -21.49 6.31 6.37
N ALA A 87 -21.01 6.67 7.56
CA ALA A 87 -19.62 7.08 7.76
C ALA A 87 -18.66 5.97 7.36
N GLY A 88 -18.97 4.73 7.73
CA GLY A 88 -18.17 3.63 7.25
C GLY A 88 -18.27 3.46 5.72
N PHE A 89 -19.44 3.64 5.09
CA PHE A 89 -19.59 3.37 3.66
C PHE A 89 -18.59 4.20 2.86
N GLN A 90 -18.41 5.46 3.27
CA GLN A 90 -17.39 6.35 2.71
C GLN A 90 -15.98 5.79 2.88
N ILE A 91 -15.65 5.18 4.02
CA ILE A 91 -14.38 4.49 4.23
C ILE A 91 -14.24 3.27 3.32
N GLY A 92 -15.26 2.43 3.19
CA GLY A 92 -15.24 1.29 2.28
C GLY A 92 -15.12 1.70 0.81
N TRP A 93 -15.79 2.79 0.41
CA TRP A 93 -15.71 3.39 -0.92
C TRP A 93 -14.31 3.93 -1.22
N LEU A 94 -13.68 4.62 -0.26
CA LEU A 94 -12.30 5.07 -0.38
C LEU A 94 -11.27 3.92 -0.30
N SER A 95 -11.56 2.85 0.42
CA SER A 95 -10.74 1.63 0.40
C SER A 95 -10.79 0.95 -0.98
N TRP A 96 -11.96 0.93 -1.63
CA TRP A 96 -12.07 0.48 -3.02
C TRP A 96 -11.23 1.36 -3.96
N PHE A 97 -11.33 2.68 -3.82
CA PHE A 97 -10.54 3.62 -4.61
C PHE A 97 -9.04 3.45 -4.40
N LEU A 98 -8.60 3.26 -3.15
CA LEU A 98 -7.21 2.95 -2.82
C LEU A 98 -6.73 1.71 -3.58
N GLY A 99 -7.53 0.65 -3.63
CA GLY A 99 -7.23 -0.53 -4.43
C GLY A 99 -7.09 -0.24 -5.93
N VAL A 100 -8.01 0.54 -6.50
CA VAL A 100 -7.97 0.99 -7.91
C VAL A 100 -6.69 1.78 -8.22
N ILE A 101 -6.33 2.73 -7.36
CA ILE A 101 -5.10 3.53 -7.53
C ILE A 101 -3.87 2.64 -7.38
N THR A 102 -3.89 1.67 -6.46
CA THR A 102 -2.77 0.72 -6.26
C THR A 102 -2.54 -0.14 -7.50
N ILE A 103 -3.59 -0.71 -8.09
CA ILE A 103 -3.50 -1.45 -9.37
C ILE A 103 -2.87 -0.55 -10.44
N SER A 104 -3.35 0.68 -10.55
CA SER A 104 -2.84 1.64 -11.53
C SER A 104 -1.35 1.94 -11.31
N THR A 105 -0.98 2.20 -10.07
CA THR A 105 0.39 2.55 -9.65
C THR A 105 1.37 1.42 -9.98
N GLU A 106 0.97 0.19 -9.72
CA GLU A 106 1.79 -0.99 -9.99
C GLU A 106 1.90 -1.29 -11.49
N ILE A 107 0.87 -1.02 -12.30
CA ILE A 107 0.99 -1.06 -13.77
C ILE A 107 1.95 0.02 -14.28
N VAL A 108 1.89 1.25 -13.75
CA VAL A 108 2.87 2.30 -14.11
C VAL A 108 4.29 1.89 -13.71
N ALA A 109 4.47 1.29 -12.52
CA ALA A 109 5.75 0.79 -12.05
C ALA A 109 6.29 -0.34 -12.93
N PHE A 110 5.41 -1.27 -13.34
CA PHE A 110 5.74 -2.34 -14.27
C PHE A 110 6.24 -1.78 -15.60
N LEU A 111 5.51 -0.84 -16.22
CA LEU A 111 5.90 -0.24 -17.49
C LEU A 111 7.19 0.58 -17.39
N THR A 112 7.38 1.29 -16.27
CA THR A 112 8.63 2.01 -15.98
C THR A 112 9.82 1.04 -15.90
N THR A 113 9.63 -0.10 -15.24
CA THR A 113 10.64 -1.16 -15.12
C THR A 113 10.92 -1.83 -16.47
N LEU A 114 9.87 -2.09 -17.26
CA LEU A 114 9.96 -2.68 -18.59
C LEU A 114 10.75 -1.78 -19.54
N GLY A 115 10.59 -0.46 -19.39
CA GLY A 115 11.40 0.55 -20.09
C GLY A 115 12.90 0.43 -19.85
N GLY A 116 13.34 -0.25 -18.77
CA GLY A 116 14.73 -0.57 -18.49
C GLY A 116 15.32 -1.66 -19.42
N PHE A 117 14.47 -2.51 -20.00
CA PHE A 117 14.84 -3.48 -21.04
C PHE A 117 14.48 -3.00 -22.44
N TRP A 118 13.31 -2.36 -22.57
CA TRP A 118 12.74 -1.96 -23.85
C TRP A 118 12.30 -0.49 -23.81
N PRO A 119 13.19 0.46 -24.16
CA PRO A 119 12.93 1.89 -24.03
C PRO A 119 11.71 2.40 -24.81
N GLN A 120 11.31 1.70 -25.89
CA GLN A 120 10.14 2.03 -26.72
C GLN A 120 8.83 2.06 -25.93
N VAL A 121 8.77 1.41 -24.75
CA VAL A 121 7.61 1.47 -23.84
C VAL A 121 7.25 2.91 -23.46
N HIS A 122 8.20 3.85 -23.48
CA HIS A 122 7.94 5.26 -23.16
C HIS A 122 7.21 6.02 -24.29
N GLN A 123 7.09 5.44 -25.48
CA GLN A 123 6.27 6.04 -26.53
C GLN A 123 4.81 5.96 -26.13
N ARG A 124 4.08 7.08 -26.21
CA ARG A 124 2.71 7.22 -25.69
C ARG A 124 1.76 6.12 -26.15
N TRP A 125 1.81 5.75 -27.43
CA TRP A 125 0.92 4.71 -27.99
C TRP A 125 1.32 3.30 -27.53
N VAL A 126 2.63 2.99 -27.43
CA VAL A 126 3.12 1.71 -26.89
C VAL A 126 2.73 1.59 -25.43
N TYR A 127 2.99 2.64 -24.64
CA TYR A 127 2.62 2.71 -23.23
C TYR A 127 1.13 2.44 -23.04
N ALA A 128 0.26 3.17 -23.75
CA ALA A 128 -1.18 3.02 -23.63
C ALA A 128 -1.66 1.62 -24.03
N THR A 129 -1.12 1.06 -25.12
CA THR A 129 -1.47 -0.28 -25.60
C THR A 129 -1.08 -1.35 -24.59
N LEU A 130 0.14 -1.28 -24.03
CA LEU A 130 0.60 -2.22 -23.01
C LEU A 130 -0.17 -2.08 -21.70
N ALA A 131 -0.41 -0.85 -21.24
CA ALA A 131 -1.20 -0.57 -20.05
C ALA A 131 -2.61 -1.16 -20.14
N LEU A 132 -3.34 -0.86 -21.22
CA LEU A 132 -4.69 -1.35 -21.44
C LEU A 132 -4.72 -2.86 -21.71
N GLY A 133 -3.71 -3.40 -22.40
CA GLY A 133 -3.55 -4.83 -22.62
C GLY A 133 -3.34 -5.60 -21.32
N LEU A 134 -2.47 -5.11 -20.43
CA LEU A 134 -2.25 -5.69 -19.10
C LEU A 134 -3.51 -5.65 -18.24
N LEU A 135 -4.19 -4.51 -18.19
CA LEU A 135 -5.45 -4.36 -17.45
C LEU A 135 -6.57 -5.25 -18.03
N GLY A 136 -6.64 -5.39 -19.35
CA GLY A 136 -7.56 -6.32 -20.02
C GLY A 136 -7.25 -7.78 -19.70
N GLY A 137 -5.97 -8.15 -19.70
CA GLY A 137 -5.51 -9.48 -19.26
C GLY A 137 -5.86 -9.76 -17.80
N ILE A 138 -5.68 -8.78 -16.91
CA ILE A 138 -6.08 -8.85 -15.50
C ILE A 138 -7.59 -9.02 -15.39
N LEU A 139 -8.39 -8.26 -16.14
CA LEU A 139 -9.85 -8.38 -16.14
C LEU A 139 -10.29 -9.79 -16.55
N LEU A 140 -9.71 -10.34 -17.63
CA LEU A 140 -10.00 -11.69 -18.09
C LEU A 140 -9.61 -12.74 -17.05
N LEU A 141 -8.43 -12.60 -16.44
CA LEU A 141 -7.95 -13.50 -15.41
C LEU A 141 -8.87 -13.49 -14.17
N ASN A 142 -9.30 -12.31 -13.73
CA ASN A 142 -10.25 -12.16 -12.64
C ASN A 142 -11.65 -12.72 -12.98
N TYR A 143 -12.07 -12.63 -14.23
CA TYR A 143 -13.37 -13.12 -14.68
C TYR A 143 -13.52 -14.64 -14.49
N PHE A 144 -12.44 -15.42 -14.66
CA PHE A 144 -12.43 -16.88 -14.49
C PHE A 144 -12.22 -17.33 -13.03
N GLY A 145 -12.13 -16.39 -12.08
CA GLY A 145 -12.10 -16.66 -10.65
C GLY A 145 -10.71 -16.87 -10.06
N PRO A 146 -10.61 -16.95 -8.72
CA PRO A 146 -9.36 -16.78 -7.97
C PRO A 146 -8.47 -18.03 -7.85
N SER A 147 -8.75 -19.12 -8.57
CA SER A 147 -8.08 -20.42 -8.34
C SER A 147 -6.56 -20.37 -8.50
N THR A 148 -6.04 -19.46 -9.33
CA THR A 148 -4.59 -19.27 -9.57
C THR A 148 -3.99 -18.10 -8.77
N MET A 149 -4.81 -17.22 -8.17
CA MET A 149 -4.36 -15.98 -7.51
C MET A 149 -3.36 -16.23 -6.38
N LYS A 150 -3.64 -17.22 -5.51
CA LYS A 150 -2.78 -17.54 -4.36
C LYS A 150 -1.35 -17.90 -4.77
N VAL A 151 -1.18 -18.60 -5.90
CA VAL A 151 0.13 -19.00 -6.40
C VAL A 151 0.90 -17.79 -6.91
N ILE A 152 0.22 -16.92 -7.66
CA ILE A 152 0.81 -15.70 -8.22
C ILE A 152 1.25 -14.75 -7.10
N ASP A 153 0.39 -14.51 -6.10
CA ASP A 153 0.70 -13.64 -4.97
C ASP A 153 1.88 -14.16 -4.15
N ASN A 154 1.89 -15.46 -3.82
CA ASN A 154 3.00 -16.08 -3.09
C ASN A 154 4.32 -16.01 -3.88
N LEU A 155 4.28 -16.26 -5.19
CA LEU A 155 5.46 -16.18 -6.04
C LEU A 155 6.01 -14.75 -6.08
N ALA A 156 5.15 -13.76 -6.33
CA ALA A 156 5.55 -12.35 -6.35
C ALA A 156 6.13 -11.88 -5.01
N SER A 157 5.52 -12.32 -3.91
CA SER A 157 6.00 -12.11 -2.53
C SER A 157 7.41 -12.66 -2.34
N ALA A 158 7.62 -13.92 -2.70
CA ALA A 158 8.91 -14.59 -2.56
C ALA A 158 9.98 -13.93 -3.43
N THR A 159 9.63 -13.58 -4.68
CA THR A 159 10.55 -12.91 -5.61
C THR A 159 11.04 -11.58 -5.05
N LYS A 160 10.14 -10.69 -4.58
CA LYS A 160 10.57 -9.37 -4.10
C LYS A 160 11.36 -9.44 -2.81
N ILE A 161 10.97 -10.29 -1.84
CA ILE A 161 11.74 -10.47 -0.61
C ILE A 161 13.12 -11.05 -0.95
N GLY A 162 13.18 -12.07 -1.80
CA GLY A 162 14.43 -12.68 -2.25
C GLY A 162 15.36 -11.69 -2.95
N LEU A 163 14.83 -10.84 -3.83
CA LEU A 163 15.60 -9.79 -4.50
C LEU A 163 16.15 -8.74 -3.53
N ILE A 164 15.35 -8.32 -2.56
CA ILE A 164 15.80 -7.35 -1.55
C ILE A 164 16.93 -7.98 -0.75
N LEU A 165 16.76 -9.20 -0.24
CA LEU A 165 17.81 -9.89 0.50
C LEU A 165 19.07 -10.09 -0.33
N LEU A 166 18.95 -10.50 -1.60
CA LEU A 166 20.07 -10.59 -2.53
C LEU A 166 20.79 -9.25 -2.68
N PHE A 167 20.06 -8.16 -2.89
CA PHE A 167 20.64 -6.82 -3.01
C PHE A 167 21.37 -6.41 -1.74
N LEU A 168 20.76 -6.62 -0.56
CA LEU A 168 21.37 -6.29 0.73
C LEU A 168 22.64 -7.09 0.99
N ILE A 169 22.62 -8.41 0.73
CA ILE A 169 23.77 -9.29 0.96
C ILE A 169 24.89 -9.02 -0.07
N ALA A 170 24.56 -9.00 -1.36
CA ALA A 170 25.57 -8.79 -2.41
C ALA A 170 26.19 -7.39 -2.31
N GLY A 171 25.36 -6.36 -2.09
CA GLY A 171 25.83 -4.98 -1.95
C GLY A 171 26.73 -4.78 -0.73
N SER A 172 26.36 -5.34 0.42
CA SER A 172 27.20 -5.25 1.63
C SER A 172 28.53 -6.00 1.49
N LEU A 173 28.53 -7.20 0.91
CA LEU A 173 29.77 -7.96 0.65
C LEU A 173 30.69 -7.23 -0.33
N PHE A 174 30.13 -6.59 -1.36
CA PHE A 174 30.89 -5.80 -2.32
C PHE A 174 31.55 -4.58 -1.68
N LEU A 175 30.80 -3.81 -0.88
CA LEU A 175 31.33 -2.67 -0.14
C LEU A 175 32.39 -3.10 0.89
N GLY A 176 32.19 -4.23 1.55
CA GLY A 176 33.18 -4.79 2.48
C GLY A 176 34.52 -5.12 1.82
N ARG A 177 34.51 -5.51 0.54
CA ARG A 177 35.74 -5.78 -0.24
C ARG A 177 36.43 -4.52 -0.76
N GLN A 178 35.67 -3.49 -1.11
CA GLN A 178 36.21 -2.23 -1.63
C GLN A 178 36.67 -1.26 -0.53
N GLY A 179 36.27 -1.50 0.72
CA GLY A 179 36.42 -0.57 1.82
C GLY A 179 35.36 0.54 1.76
N LEU A 180 34.88 0.99 2.92
CA LEU A 180 33.91 2.08 3.03
C LEU A 180 34.59 3.43 2.81
N ALA A 181 35.16 3.65 1.63
CA ALA A 181 35.86 4.88 1.28
C ALA A 181 34.91 5.99 0.77
N VAL A 182 33.66 6.06 1.22
CA VAL A 182 32.77 7.20 0.94
C VAL A 182 31.76 7.37 2.07
N ILE A 183 32.19 7.93 3.20
CA ILE A 183 31.28 8.68 4.07
C ILE A 183 31.47 10.14 3.68
N THR A 184 30.76 10.59 2.64
CA THR A 184 30.54 12.03 2.49
C THR A 184 29.88 12.52 3.77
N PRO A 185 30.41 13.54 4.45
CA PRO A 185 29.79 14.04 5.66
C PRO A 185 28.33 14.43 5.35
N ILE A 186 27.46 14.22 6.34
CA ILE A 186 26.04 14.61 6.33
C ILE A 186 25.85 16.10 5.99
N SER A 187 26.93 16.89 5.96
CA SER A 187 26.99 18.32 5.70
C SER A 187 26.70 18.79 4.27
N GLN A 188 26.41 17.92 3.29
CA GLN A 188 25.74 18.34 2.04
C GLN A 188 24.20 18.40 2.21
N LEU A 189 23.76 18.97 3.33
CA LEU A 189 22.40 19.46 3.51
C LEU A 189 22.21 20.70 2.62
N GLY A 190 22.09 20.50 1.32
CA GLY A 190 21.58 21.51 0.39
C GLY A 190 20.15 21.93 0.75
N GLN A 191 19.59 22.88 0.01
CA GLN A 191 18.16 23.23 0.13
C GLN A 191 17.31 22.01 -0.25
N HIS A 192 16.99 21.21 0.76
CA HIS A 192 16.35 19.91 0.62
C HIS A 192 14.90 20.02 1.07
N ASP A 193 13.98 19.59 0.22
CA ASP A 193 12.57 19.46 0.56
C ASP A 193 12.37 18.20 1.41
N PHE A 194 12.73 18.29 2.69
CA PHE A 194 12.54 17.21 3.65
C PHE A 194 11.08 16.77 3.75
N SER A 195 10.14 17.70 3.55
CA SER A 195 8.71 17.43 3.56
C SER A 195 8.31 16.48 2.42
N GLN A 196 8.83 16.72 1.22
CA GLN A 196 8.63 15.83 0.07
C GLN A 196 9.28 14.46 0.30
N ALA A 197 10.48 14.41 0.88
CA ALA A 197 11.12 13.14 1.22
C ALA A 197 10.31 12.34 2.25
N PHE A 198 9.82 13.01 3.31
CA PHE A 198 9.01 12.38 4.36
C PHE A 198 7.69 11.85 3.81
N THR A 199 6.95 12.63 3.01
CA THR A 199 5.68 12.19 2.41
C THR A 199 5.87 11.05 1.42
N THR A 200 6.94 11.10 0.61
CA THR A 200 7.32 9.99 -0.29
C THR A 200 7.66 8.72 0.49
N ALA A 201 8.41 8.85 1.60
CA ALA A 201 8.71 7.72 2.46
C ALA A 201 7.46 7.18 3.16
N PHE A 202 6.56 8.05 3.60
CA PHE A 202 5.29 7.69 4.25
C PHE A 202 4.42 6.82 3.33
N TYR A 203 4.35 7.16 2.03
CA TYR A 203 3.68 6.31 1.03
C TYR A 203 4.17 4.87 1.06
N MET A 204 5.47 4.64 1.20
CA MET A 204 6.04 3.30 1.16
C MET A 204 5.49 2.40 2.28
N PHE A 205 4.95 2.99 3.36
CA PHE A 205 4.40 2.23 4.48
C PHE A 205 2.89 1.97 4.38
N THR A 206 2.15 2.55 3.42
CA THR A 206 0.68 2.61 3.50
C THR A 206 -0.02 1.25 3.50
N GLY A 207 0.66 0.20 3.02
CA GLY A 207 0.10 -1.15 2.91
C GLY A 207 -0.27 -1.83 4.24
N PHE A 208 0.18 -1.31 5.39
CA PHE A 208 -0.08 -1.95 6.69
C PHE A 208 -1.59 -2.06 7.00
N SER A 209 -2.39 -1.12 6.50
CA SER A 209 -3.83 -1.06 6.77
C SER A 209 -4.65 -2.13 6.07
N PHE A 210 -4.06 -2.86 5.12
CA PHE A 210 -4.70 -4.04 4.53
C PHE A 210 -4.63 -5.27 5.44
N LEU A 211 -3.66 -5.33 6.36
CA LEU A 211 -3.48 -6.51 7.21
C LEU A 211 -4.72 -6.83 8.09
N PRO A 212 -5.39 -5.84 8.71
CA PRO A 212 -6.60 -6.07 9.50
C PRO A 212 -7.87 -6.31 8.67
N VAL A 213 -7.81 -6.19 7.34
CA VAL A 213 -8.99 -6.39 6.47
C VAL A 213 -9.40 -7.86 6.44
N ALA A 214 -8.45 -8.80 6.54
CA ALA A 214 -8.70 -10.25 6.52
C ALA A 214 -8.61 -10.88 7.93
N ALA A 215 -9.07 -10.17 8.96
CA ALA A 215 -8.96 -10.59 10.35
C ALA A 215 -9.54 -11.99 10.62
N GLN A 216 -10.65 -12.38 10.01
CA GLN A 216 -11.30 -13.68 10.25
C GLN A 216 -10.50 -14.87 9.69
N GLN A 217 -9.58 -14.63 8.76
CA GLN A 217 -8.68 -15.66 8.23
C GLN A 217 -7.53 -15.96 9.20
N ILE A 218 -7.29 -15.08 10.18
CA ILE A 218 -6.18 -15.16 11.12
C ILE A 218 -6.61 -15.89 12.39
N ARG A 219 -5.83 -16.91 12.76
CA ARG A 219 -6.05 -17.62 14.02
C ARG A 219 -5.73 -16.69 15.20
N HIS A 220 -6.69 -16.46 16.09
CA HIS A 220 -6.56 -15.52 17.22
C HIS A 220 -6.15 -14.10 16.78
N ALA A 221 -6.86 -13.57 15.78
CA ALA A 221 -6.60 -12.25 15.19
C ALA A 221 -6.44 -11.14 16.24
N GLU A 222 -7.22 -11.19 17.32
CA GLU A 222 -7.22 -10.22 18.41
C GLU A 222 -5.87 -10.13 19.16
N LYS A 223 -5.07 -11.22 19.13
CA LYS A 223 -3.73 -11.28 19.74
C LYS A 223 -2.62 -11.22 18.70
N VAL A 224 -2.87 -11.75 17.50
CA VAL A 224 -1.89 -11.84 16.42
C VAL A 224 -1.72 -10.53 15.68
N LEU A 225 -2.81 -9.87 15.28
CA LEU A 225 -2.74 -8.62 14.51
C LEU A 225 -1.94 -7.52 15.21
N PRO A 226 -2.10 -7.28 16.53
CA PRO A 226 -1.31 -6.24 17.21
C PRO A 226 0.20 -6.49 17.14
N LYS A 227 0.61 -7.73 17.40
CA LYS A 227 2.03 -8.13 17.34
C LYS A 227 2.55 -8.11 15.92
N ALA A 228 1.76 -8.58 14.96
CA ALA A 228 2.13 -8.63 13.56
C ALA A 228 2.33 -7.21 13.00
N LEU A 229 1.41 -6.28 13.26
CA LEU A 229 1.55 -4.88 12.84
C LEU A 229 2.84 -4.26 13.36
N LEU A 230 3.18 -4.44 14.64
CA LEU A 230 4.41 -3.93 15.22
C LEU A 230 5.65 -4.52 14.53
N VAL A 231 5.74 -5.85 14.44
CA VAL A 231 6.91 -6.55 13.88
C VAL A 231 7.07 -6.22 12.39
N VAL A 232 5.99 -6.25 11.62
CA VAL A 232 6.00 -5.94 10.19
C VAL A 232 6.50 -4.52 9.97
N MET A 233 5.99 -3.53 10.73
CA MET A 233 6.44 -2.14 10.60
C MET A 233 7.94 -1.97 10.90
N LEU A 234 8.45 -2.63 11.95
CA LEU A 234 9.88 -2.56 12.30
C LEU A 234 10.75 -3.22 11.22
N VAL A 235 10.38 -4.42 10.75
CA VAL A 235 11.11 -5.15 9.71
C VAL A 235 11.14 -4.35 8.41
N VAL A 236 9.99 -3.83 7.97
CA VAL A 236 9.92 -3.09 6.71
C VAL A 236 10.66 -1.75 6.80
N THR A 237 10.59 -1.06 7.95
CA THR A 237 11.39 0.17 8.18
C THR A 237 12.88 -0.13 8.05
N LEU A 238 13.36 -1.22 8.66
CA LEU A 238 14.76 -1.63 8.55
C LEU A 238 15.14 -1.95 7.10
N LEU A 239 14.32 -2.72 6.38
CA LEU A 239 14.57 -3.05 4.98
C LEU A 239 14.66 -1.78 4.12
N TYR A 240 13.75 -0.82 4.30
CA TYR A 240 13.77 0.44 3.54
C TYR A 240 15.00 1.29 3.85
N LEU A 241 15.39 1.40 5.12
CA LEU A 241 16.61 2.10 5.53
C LEU A 241 17.85 1.47 4.91
N LEU A 242 17.97 0.14 5.00
CA LEU A 242 19.12 -0.58 4.44
C LEU A 242 19.18 -0.49 2.92
N THR A 243 18.04 -0.64 2.24
CA THR A 243 17.98 -0.52 0.77
C THR A 243 18.34 0.90 0.33
N GLN A 244 17.80 1.95 0.97
CA GLN A 244 18.16 3.33 0.65
C GLN A 244 19.64 3.58 0.90
N TRP A 245 20.15 3.18 2.06
CA TRP A 245 21.54 3.38 2.46
C TRP A 245 22.52 2.72 1.48
N LEU A 246 22.30 1.44 1.14
CA LEU A 246 23.13 0.75 0.15
C LEU A 246 23.02 1.35 -1.24
N THR A 247 21.84 1.79 -1.66
CA THR A 247 21.67 2.43 -2.97
C THR A 247 22.46 3.74 -3.05
N ILE A 248 22.44 4.54 -1.97
CA ILE A 248 23.25 5.76 -1.87
C ILE A 248 24.75 5.44 -1.91
N LEU A 249 25.21 4.43 -1.17
CA LEU A 249 26.62 4.06 -1.15
C LEU A 249 27.13 3.55 -2.50
N LEU A 250 26.32 2.76 -3.21
CA LEU A 250 26.71 2.16 -4.48
C LEU A 250 26.68 3.15 -5.65
N LEU A 251 25.78 4.16 -5.62
CA LEU A 251 25.61 5.11 -6.72
C LEU A 251 26.15 6.51 -6.44
N GLY A 252 26.36 6.87 -5.17
CA GLY A 252 26.69 8.24 -4.78
C GLY A 252 25.66 9.25 -5.31
N ALA A 253 26.14 10.39 -5.82
CA ALA A 253 25.28 11.42 -6.39
C ALA A 253 24.53 10.99 -7.67
N ALA A 254 25.01 9.95 -8.37
CA ALA A 254 24.41 9.48 -9.62
C ALA A 254 23.00 8.90 -9.43
N ILE A 255 22.62 8.51 -8.20
CA ILE A 255 21.27 8.05 -7.86
C ILE A 255 20.19 9.06 -8.30
N SER A 256 20.50 10.36 -8.33
CA SER A 256 19.59 11.42 -8.79
C SER A 256 19.31 11.37 -10.30
N ALA A 257 20.13 10.72 -11.11
CA ALA A 257 19.84 10.56 -12.54
C ALA A 257 19.04 9.27 -12.81
N GLU A 258 19.01 8.33 -11.87
CA GLU A 258 18.49 6.99 -12.09
C GLU A 258 16.97 6.89 -11.95
N LYS A 259 16.30 6.37 -12.99
CA LYS A 259 14.88 6.01 -12.93
C LYS A 259 14.63 4.67 -12.23
N LEU A 260 15.63 3.79 -12.25
CA LEU A 260 15.57 2.42 -11.73
C LEU A 260 16.74 2.22 -10.75
N PRO A 261 16.78 2.97 -9.63
CA PRO A 261 17.98 3.16 -8.82
C PRO A 261 18.48 1.86 -8.18
N VAL A 262 17.59 0.97 -7.71
CA VAL A 262 18.03 -0.31 -7.11
C VAL A 262 18.62 -1.26 -8.16
N ALA A 263 18.08 -1.27 -9.38
CA ALA A 263 18.63 -2.05 -10.49
C ALA A 263 19.98 -1.50 -10.97
N ALA A 264 20.14 -0.17 -11.02
CA ALA A 264 21.40 0.48 -11.30
C ALA A 264 22.45 0.20 -10.20
N ALA A 265 22.05 0.23 -8.93
CA ALA A 265 22.92 -0.10 -7.81
C ALA A 265 23.37 -1.57 -7.87
N LEU A 266 22.48 -2.52 -8.15
CA LEU A 266 22.88 -3.93 -8.29
C LEU A 266 23.78 -4.16 -9.52
N MET A 267 23.69 -3.30 -10.54
CA MET A 267 24.61 -3.32 -11.68
C MET A 267 26.06 -3.03 -11.25
N GLN A 268 26.28 -2.15 -10.28
CA GLN A 268 27.62 -1.86 -9.76
C GLN A 268 28.25 -3.09 -9.08
N VAL A 269 27.41 -3.99 -8.55
CA VAL A 269 27.82 -5.15 -7.77
C VAL A 269 28.01 -6.39 -8.62
N LEU A 270 27.03 -6.69 -9.51
CA LEU A 270 26.95 -7.93 -10.28
C LEU A 270 26.97 -7.69 -11.81
N GLY A 271 27.30 -6.48 -12.26
CA GLY A 271 27.33 -6.11 -13.67
C GLY A 271 25.95 -6.13 -14.34
N VAL A 272 25.95 -6.27 -15.67
CA VAL A 272 24.71 -6.27 -16.49
C VAL A 272 23.74 -7.38 -16.06
N ALA A 273 24.25 -8.54 -15.65
CA ALA A 273 23.44 -9.64 -15.14
C ALA A 273 22.66 -9.25 -13.87
N GLY A 274 23.31 -8.53 -12.95
CA GLY A 274 22.66 -7.97 -11.75
C GLY A 274 21.50 -7.05 -12.09
N ARG A 275 21.72 -6.11 -13.02
CA ARG A 275 20.67 -5.21 -13.50
C ARG A 275 19.50 -5.99 -14.08
N GLY A 276 19.76 -6.93 -14.99
CA GLY A 276 18.73 -7.74 -15.63
C GLY A 276 17.92 -8.55 -14.61
N LEU A 277 18.59 -9.17 -13.64
CA LEU A 277 17.94 -9.94 -12.59
C LEU A 277 17.03 -9.07 -11.70
N MET A 278 17.50 -7.89 -11.30
CA MET A 278 16.69 -6.95 -10.51
C MET A 278 15.46 -6.48 -11.31
N LEU A 279 15.64 -6.08 -12.56
CA LEU A 279 14.52 -5.65 -13.42
C LEU A 279 13.51 -6.76 -13.63
N ALA A 280 13.95 -7.99 -13.91
CA ALA A 280 13.06 -9.13 -14.11
C ALA A 280 12.22 -9.42 -12.86
N GLY A 281 12.82 -9.44 -11.67
CA GLY A 281 12.04 -9.68 -10.46
C GLY A 281 11.22 -8.46 -10.01
N MET A 282 11.61 -7.23 -10.34
CA MET A 282 10.75 -6.04 -10.19
C MET A 282 9.49 -6.15 -11.07
N LEU A 283 9.60 -6.66 -12.30
CA LEU A 283 8.44 -6.91 -13.17
C LEU A 283 7.51 -7.96 -12.56
N VAL A 284 8.04 -9.08 -12.06
CA VAL A 284 7.25 -10.12 -11.38
C VAL A 284 6.57 -9.55 -10.12
N SER A 285 7.30 -8.77 -9.33
CA SER A 285 6.80 -8.15 -8.10
C SER A 285 5.63 -7.20 -8.38
N THR A 286 5.83 -6.24 -9.26
CA THR A 286 4.84 -5.18 -9.55
C THR A 286 3.58 -5.76 -10.20
N LEU A 287 3.75 -6.67 -11.18
CA LEU A 287 2.61 -7.36 -11.79
C LEU A 287 1.88 -8.26 -10.79
N GLY A 288 2.61 -8.95 -9.92
CA GLY A 288 2.02 -9.79 -8.88
C GLY A 288 1.15 -9.02 -7.90
N VAL A 289 1.64 -7.85 -7.43
CA VAL A 289 0.84 -6.96 -6.57
C VAL A 289 -0.40 -6.44 -7.32
N ALA A 290 -0.25 -6.00 -8.57
CA ALA A 290 -1.39 -5.56 -9.39
C ALA A 290 -2.45 -6.66 -9.53
N ILE A 291 -2.04 -7.90 -9.79
CA ILE A 291 -2.94 -9.06 -9.88
C ILE A 291 -3.59 -9.33 -8.53
N ALA A 292 -2.84 -9.43 -7.44
CA ALA A 292 -3.39 -9.72 -6.11
C ALA A 292 -4.46 -8.69 -5.71
N VAL A 293 -4.14 -7.40 -5.81
CA VAL A 293 -5.06 -6.31 -5.48
C VAL A 293 -6.28 -6.28 -6.41
N SER A 294 -6.13 -6.69 -7.67
CA SER A 294 -7.25 -6.75 -8.63
C SER A 294 -8.30 -7.80 -8.30
N PHE A 295 -7.96 -8.83 -7.52
CA PHE A 295 -8.93 -9.80 -7.00
C PHE A 295 -9.66 -9.27 -5.77
N ASP A 296 -8.91 -8.68 -4.83
CA ASP A 296 -9.47 -8.26 -3.55
C ASP A 296 -10.34 -6.99 -3.68
N THR A 297 -9.94 -6.06 -4.54
CA THR A 297 -10.58 -4.74 -4.66
C THR A 297 -12.04 -4.81 -5.13
N PRO A 298 -12.39 -5.55 -6.21
CA PRO A 298 -13.78 -5.73 -6.61
C PRO A 298 -14.62 -6.50 -5.60
N VAL A 299 -14.04 -7.47 -4.90
CA VAL A 299 -14.73 -8.25 -3.85
C VAL A 299 -15.07 -7.35 -2.67
N GLY A 300 -14.15 -6.47 -2.26
CA GLY A 300 -14.39 -5.43 -1.27
C GLY A 300 -15.59 -4.54 -1.64
N LEU A 301 -15.62 -4.02 -2.87
CA LEU A 301 -16.75 -3.23 -3.35
C LEU A 301 -18.06 -4.05 -3.39
N ALA A 302 -18.01 -5.28 -3.88
CA ALA A 302 -19.16 -6.18 -3.94
C ALA A 302 -19.74 -6.48 -2.55
N SER A 303 -18.89 -6.62 -1.52
CA SER A 303 -19.31 -6.85 -0.13
C SER A 303 -20.17 -5.71 0.44
N LEU A 304 -19.89 -4.45 0.03
CA LEU A 304 -20.72 -3.30 0.41
C LEU A 304 -22.13 -3.43 -0.17
N ALA A 305 -22.28 -4.03 -1.34
CA ALA A 305 -23.56 -4.32 -1.98
C ALA A 305 -24.28 -5.52 -1.34
N THR A 306 -23.59 -6.65 -1.17
CA THR A 306 -24.22 -7.92 -0.77
C THR A 306 -24.50 -8.02 0.73
N GLU A 307 -23.53 -7.70 1.58
CA GLU A 307 -23.64 -7.96 3.02
C GLU A 307 -24.36 -6.84 3.76
N LYS A 308 -24.14 -5.61 3.30
CA LYS A 308 -24.58 -4.41 4.01
C LYS A 308 -25.68 -3.66 3.27
N LYS A 309 -25.93 -4.03 2.02
CA LYS A 309 -26.89 -3.36 1.14
C LYS A 309 -26.61 -1.85 1.18
N LEU A 310 -25.44 -1.42 0.73
CA LEU A 310 -25.06 0.01 0.67
C LEU A 310 -24.75 0.46 -0.76
N LEU A 311 -24.85 -0.47 -1.71
CA LEU A 311 -24.71 -0.25 -3.14
C LEU A 311 -25.80 -1.03 -3.88
N PRO A 312 -26.08 -0.65 -5.15
CA PRO A 312 -26.97 -1.40 -6.02
C PRO A 312 -26.58 -2.88 -6.08
N ARG A 313 -27.58 -3.77 -6.08
CA ARG A 313 -27.38 -5.25 -5.99
C ARG A 313 -26.51 -5.80 -7.12
N GLU A 314 -26.45 -5.09 -8.24
CA GLU A 314 -25.67 -5.41 -9.43
C GLU A 314 -24.16 -5.48 -9.14
N PHE A 315 -23.64 -4.61 -8.25
CA PHE A 315 -22.23 -4.66 -7.83
C PHE A 315 -21.89 -5.95 -7.09
N GLY A 316 -22.89 -6.56 -6.44
CA GLY A 316 -22.77 -7.82 -5.73
C GLY A 316 -23.01 -9.07 -6.58
N ARG A 317 -23.46 -8.92 -7.83
CA ARG A 317 -23.84 -10.05 -8.68
C ARG A 317 -22.59 -10.75 -9.22
N GLN A 318 -22.41 -12.00 -8.81
CA GLN A 318 -21.32 -12.85 -9.29
C GLN A 318 -21.70 -13.57 -10.59
N ASN A 319 -20.71 -13.83 -11.44
CA ASN A 319 -20.85 -14.74 -12.58
C ASN A 319 -20.76 -16.21 -12.15
N ARG A 320 -20.84 -17.14 -13.11
CA ARG A 320 -20.70 -18.60 -12.88
C ARG A 320 -19.36 -19.04 -12.28
N PHE A 321 -18.34 -18.17 -12.33
CA PHE A 321 -16.99 -18.42 -11.79
C PHE A 321 -16.76 -17.72 -10.45
N GLY A 322 -17.77 -17.06 -9.88
CA GLY A 322 -17.70 -16.36 -8.59
C GLY A 322 -17.18 -14.92 -8.65
N ALA A 323 -16.91 -14.36 -9.84
CA ALA A 323 -16.38 -13.01 -9.99
C ALA A 323 -17.51 -11.95 -10.05
N PRO A 324 -17.45 -10.85 -9.26
CA PRO A 324 -18.42 -9.77 -9.29
C PRO A 324 -18.18 -8.85 -10.49
N VAL A 325 -18.74 -9.19 -11.66
CA VAL A 325 -18.36 -8.61 -12.96
C VAL A 325 -18.54 -7.09 -13.02
N VAL A 326 -19.60 -6.54 -12.41
CA VAL A 326 -19.84 -5.09 -12.41
C VAL A 326 -18.80 -4.35 -11.57
N ALA A 327 -18.53 -4.84 -10.36
CA ALA A 327 -17.48 -4.28 -9.50
C ALA A 327 -16.09 -4.41 -10.15
N LEU A 328 -15.82 -5.55 -10.79
CA LEU A 328 -14.57 -5.81 -11.50
C LEU A 328 -14.39 -4.84 -12.67
N SER A 329 -15.42 -4.68 -13.50
CA SER A 329 -15.38 -3.77 -14.65
C SER A 329 -15.21 -2.31 -14.21
N ALA A 330 -15.89 -1.89 -13.14
CA ALA A 330 -15.71 -0.56 -12.56
C ALA A 330 -14.28 -0.34 -12.04
N THR A 331 -13.72 -1.35 -11.36
CA THR A 331 -12.35 -1.32 -10.82
C THR A 331 -11.33 -1.17 -11.94
N ILE A 332 -11.38 -2.03 -12.95
CA ILE A 332 -10.42 -2.01 -14.06
C ILE A 332 -10.62 -0.80 -14.97
N GLY A 333 -11.87 -0.39 -15.22
CA GLY A 333 -12.18 0.80 -16.01
C GLY A 333 -11.62 2.07 -15.39
N LEU A 334 -11.80 2.24 -14.07
CA LEU A 334 -11.23 3.39 -13.36
C LEU A 334 -9.70 3.31 -13.28
N ALA A 335 -9.13 2.10 -13.11
CA ALA A 335 -7.69 1.91 -13.16
C ALA A 335 -7.10 2.30 -14.53
N ALA A 336 -7.77 1.94 -15.63
CA ALA A 336 -7.36 2.32 -16.98
C ALA A 336 -7.31 3.85 -17.17
N ILE A 337 -8.31 4.57 -16.65
CA ILE A 337 -8.33 6.04 -16.67
C ILE A 337 -7.13 6.59 -15.89
N LEU A 338 -6.88 6.09 -14.67
CA LEU A 338 -5.80 6.55 -13.82
C LEU A 338 -4.41 6.29 -14.44
N VAL A 339 -4.17 5.10 -14.98
CA VAL A 339 -2.89 4.74 -15.62
C VAL A 339 -2.57 5.65 -16.82
N LEU A 340 -3.58 6.06 -17.59
CA LEU A 340 -3.40 6.92 -18.76
C LEU A 340 -3.33 8.42 -18.41
N SER A 341 -3.86 8.82 -17.25
CA SER A 341 -3.98 10.23 -16.84
C SER A 341 -2.83 10.76 -15.99
N GLY A 342 -2.11 9.89 -15.28
CA GLY A 342 -1.20 10.29 -14.20
C GLY A 342 0.20 9.71 -14.29
N SER A 343 1.15 10.42 -13.67
CA SER A 343 2.50 9.91 -13.40
C SER A 343 2.50 8.98 -12.19
N TYR A 344 3.56 8.18 -12.04
CA TYR A 344 3.74 7.32 -10.85
C TYR A 344 3.61 8.10 -9.53
N LEU A 345 4.29 9.25 -9.41
CA LEU A 345 4.25 10.08 -8.20
C LEU A 345 2.87 10.72 -7.97
N PHE A 346 2.12 11.00 -9.03
CA PHE A 346 0.75 11.48 -8.90
C PHE A 346 -0.16 10.40 -8.29
N LEU A 347 -0.05 9.15 -8.74
CA LEU A 347 -0.82 8.04 -8.20
C LEU A 347 -0.42 7.72 -6.75
N VAL A 348 0.88 7.83 -6.43
CA VAL A 348 1.40 7.76 -5.06
C VAL A 348 0.70 8.77 -4.14
N ASN A 349 0.56 10.03 -4.57
CA ASN A 349 -0.13 11.05 -3.76
C ASN A 349 -1.62 10.74 -3.55
N LEU A 350 -2.30 10.17 -4.55
CA LEU A 350 -3.69 9.71 -4.40
C LEU A 350 -3.82 8.52 -3.44
N ILE A 351 -2.82 7.63 -3.39
CA ILE A 351 -2.74 6.55 -2.40
C ILE A 351 -2.63 7.13 -0.99
N ILE A 352 -1.71 8.08 -0.77
CA ILE A 352 -1.54 8.72 0.54
C ILE A 352 -2.85 9.38 0.98
N LEU A 353 -3.54 10.09 0.08
CA LEU A 353 -4.84 10.72 0.41
C LEU A 353 -5.89 9.68 0.80
N SER A 354 -6.05 8.63 0.00
CA SER A 354 -7.07 7.58 0.25
C SER A 354 -6.78 6.79 1.53
N ALA A 355 -5.49 6.58 1.84
CA ALA A 355 -5.05 5.94 3.06
C ALA A 355 -5.22 6.85 4.29
N PHE A 356 -4.88 8.15 4.15
CA PHE A 356 -5.04 9.16 5.19
C PHE A 356 -6.46 9.19 5.76
N VAL A 357 -7.49 9.13 4.92
CA VAL A 357 -8.89 9.17 5.39
C VAL A 357 -9.21 7.93 6.24
N GLN A 358 -8.72 6.75 5.84
CA GLN A 358 -8.89 5.51 6.61
C GLN A 358 -8.16 5.58 7.96
N TYR A 359 -6.98 6.18 7.98
CA TYR A 359 -6.18 6.37 9.19
C TYR A 359 -6.88 7.30 10.16
N LEU A 360 -7.36 8.45 9.67
CA LEU A 360 -8.09 9.44 10.45
C LEU A 360 -9.36 8.82 11.06
N ALA A 361 -10.14 8.11 10.25
CA ALA A 361 -11.37 7.47 10.70
C ALA A 361 -11.11 6.39 11.76
N THR A 362 -10.02 5.62 11.61
CA THR A 362 -9.64 4.60 12.59
C THR A 362 -9.19 5.21 13.92
N VAL A 363 -8.42 6.30 13.88
CA VAL A 363 -8.00 7.01 15.11
C VAL A 363 -9.20 7.60 15.84
N PHE A 364 -10.15 8.22 15.12
CA PHE A 364 -11.39 8.71 15.72
C PHE A 364 -12.29 7.57 16.25
N ALA A 365 -12.38 6.46 15.53
CA ALA A 365 -13.10 5.28 15.97
C ALA A 365 -12.52 4.74 17.28
N LEU A 366 -11.20 4.69 17.41
CA LEU A 366 -10.52 4.32 18.65
C LEU A 366 -10.86 5.28 19.79
N LEU A 367 -10.77 6.59 19.57
CA LEU A 367 -11.06 7.59 20.60
C LEU A 367 -12.50 7.48 21.13
N LYS A 368 -13.45 7.10 20.27
CA LYS A 368 -14.85 6.87 20.63
C LYS A 368 -15.09 5.53 21.32
N LEU A 369 -14.48 4.45 20.83
CA LEU A 369 -14.77 3.07 21.25
C LEU A 369 -13.83 2.53 22.34
N GLN A 370 -12.75 3.23 22.70
CA GLN A 370 -11.75 2.78 23.67
C GLN A 370 -12.36 2.33 25.02
N HIS A 371 -13.40 3.00 25.50
CA HIS A 371 -14.10 2.72 26.77
C HIS A 371 -15.49 2.11 26.57
N ASP A 372 -15.80 1.61 25.37
CA ASP A 372 -17.09 0.99 25.12
C ASP A 372 -17.21 -0.33 25.92
N PRO A 373 -18.18 -0.44 26.85
CA PRO A 373 -18.34 -1.63 27.70
C PRO A 373 -18.84 -2.86 26.93
N THR A 374 -19.34 -2.69 25.70
CA THR A 374 -19.82 -3.77 24.85
C THR A 374 -18.70 -4.46 24.07
N LEU A 375 -17.51 -3.83 24.01
CA LEU A 375 -16.33 -4.38 23.35
C LEU A 375 -15.33 -4.92 24.36
N PRO A 376 -14.50 -5.92 23.96
CA PRO A 376 -13.37 -6.34 24.77
C PRO A 376 -12.45 -5.17 25.16
N ALA A 377 -11.75 -5.29 26.28
CA ALA A 377 -10.77 -4.29 26.71
C ALA A 377 -9.68 -4.06 25.65
N GLY A 378 -9.32 -5.10 24.89
CA GLY A 378 -8.27 -5.06 23.89
C GLY A 378 -6.87 -4.91 24.50
N ILE A 379 -5.88 -4.62 23.66
CA ILE A 379 -4.54 -4.26 24.12
C ILE A 379 -4.50 -2.81 24.61
N GLN A 380 -3.68 -2.53 25.62
CA GLN A 380 -3.42 -1.17 26.07
C GLN A 380 -2.24 -0.57 25.29
N LEU A 381 -2.40 0.68 24.86
CA LEU A 381 -1.33 1.44 24.22
C LEU A 381 -0.28 1.85 25.24
N TRP A 382 0.99 1.72 24.87
CA TRP A 382 2.12 2.11 25.72
C TRP A 382 2.18 3.62 26.01
N GLY A 383 1.41 4.44 25.28
CA GLY A 383 1.24 5.89 25.50
C GLY A 383 -0.20 6.33 25.85
N GLY A 384 -1.14 5.41 26.05
CA GLY A 384 -2.54 5.76 26.31
C GLY A 384 -3.12 6.72 25.25
N ARG A 385 -3.67 7.87 25.68
CA ARG A 385 -4.29 8.89 24.81
C ARG A 385 -3.29 9.74 24.03
N THR A 386 -2.01 9.78 24.40
CA THR A 386 -1.03 10.62 23.69
C THR A 386 -0.74 10.11 22.29
N LEU A 387 -0.72 8.79 22.11
CA LEU A 387 -0.41 8.16 20.83
C LEU A 387 -1.47 8.45 19.75
N PRO A 388 -2.79 8.31 20.01
CA PRO A 388 -3.83 8.77 19.08
C PRO A 388 -3.73 10.26 18.74
N ILE A 389 -3.45 11.12 19.72
CA ILE A 389 -3.32 12.58 19.50
C ILE A 389 -2.13 12.88 18.60
N LEU A 390 -0.97 12.26 18.85
CA LEU A 390 0.20 12.43 17.98
C LEU A 390 -0.06 11.91 16.57
N SER A 391 -0.79 10.80 16.42
CA SER A 391 -1.24 10.33 15.10
C SER A 391 -2.13 11.36 14.39
N LEU A 392 -3.05 12.01 15.10
CA LEU A 392 -3.87 13.10 14.51
C LEU A 392 -3.02 14.30 14.09
N VAL A 393 -2.02 14.69 14.87
CA VAL A 393 -1.08 15.78 14.51
C VAL A 393 -0.29 15.42 13.25
N LEU A 394 0.23 14.19 13.17
CA LEU A 394 0.96 13.70 12.00
C LEU A 394 0.06 13.66 10.75
N LEU A 395 -1.17 13.18 10.90
CA LEU A 395 -2.17 13.17 9.84
C LEU A 395 -2.50 14.61 9.39
N ALA A 396 -2.72 15.53 10.32
CA ALA A 396 -2.96 16.95 10.00
C ALA A 396 -1.79 17.57 9.24
N TYR A 397 -0.55 17.25 9.61
CA TYR A 397 0.63 17.67 8.85
C TYR A 397 0.64 17.10 7.43
N LEU A 398 0.36 15.79 7.27
CA LEU A 398 0.34 15.13 5.96
C LEU A 398 -0.71 15.73 5.02
N VAL A 399 -1.90 16.08 5.54
CA VAL A 399 -2.95 16.67 4.71
C VAL A 399 -2.45 17.98 4.10
N CYS A 400 -1.79 18.83 4.88
CA CYS A 400 -1.25 20.12 4.41
C CYS A 400 -0.22 20.02 3.27
N GLN A 401 0.32 18.83 2.99
CA GLN A 401 1.29 18.60 1.93
C GLN A 401 0.68 18.25 0.57
N PHE A 402 -0.63 17.99 0.51
CA PHE A 402 -1.26 17.61 -0.75
C PHE A 402 -1.41 18.81 -1.70
N ASN A 403 -1.19 18.53 -2.99
CA ASN A 403 -1.54 19.47 -4.05
C ASN A 403 -3.07 19.64 -4.13
N TRP A 404 -3.52 20.84 -4.49
CA TRP A 404 -4.92 21.16 -4.79
C TRP A 404 -5.62 20.12 -5.68
N VAL A 405 -4.97 19.61 -6.72
CA VAL A 405 -5.56 18.59 -7.60
C VAL A 405 -5.90 17.31 -6.83
N THR A 406 -5.04 16.88 -5.91
CA THR A 406 -5.27 15.70 -5.07
C THR A 406 -6.51 15.91 -4.19
N TYR A 407 -6.66 17.12 -3.61
CA TYR A 407 -7.85 17.47 -2.84
C TYR A 407 -9.14 17.44 -3.66
N VAL A 408 -9.12 18.03 -4.86
CA VAL A 408 -10.29 18.06 -5.75
C VAL A 408 -10.72 16.64 -6.12
N ILE A 409 -9.77 15.77 -6.44
CA ILE A 409 -10.06 14.36 -6.75
C ILE A 409 -10.60 13.63 -5.52
N GLY A 410 -9.96 13.78 -4.36
CA GLY A 410 -10.39 13.15 -3.12
C GLY A 410 -11.80 13.57 -2.70
N LEU A 411 -12.08 14.88 -2.64
CA LEU A 411 -13.39 15.42 -2.29
C LEU A 411 -14.44 15.09 -3.36
N GLY A 412 -14.07 15.14 -4.64
CA GLY A 412 -14.93 14.71 -5.74
C GLY A 412 -15.32 13.25 -5.60
N PHE A 413 -14.39 12.37 -5.23
CA PHE A 413 -14.65 10.95 -5.05
C PHE A 413 -15.52 10.64 -3.81
N VAL A 414 -15.33 11.39 -2.72
CA VAL A 414 -16.24 11.37 -1.55
C VAL A 414 -17.65 11.83 -1.96
N GLY A 415 -17.75 12.93 -2.72
CA GLY A 415 -19.03 13.44 -3.23
C GLY A 415 -19.74 12.46 -4.16
N LEU A 416 -18.98 11.75 -5.02
CA LEU A 416 -19.51 10.66 -5.84
C LEU A 416 -20.01 9.50 -4.98
N GLY A 417 -19.28 9.12 -3.93
CA GLY A 417 -19.72 8.12 -2.97
C GLY A 417 -21.04 8.53 -2.31
N GLU A 418 -21.15 9.79 -1.88
CA GLU A 418 -22.37 10.32 -1.27
C GLU A 418 -23.57 10.27 -2.21
N LEU A 419 -23.37 10.67 -3.47
CA LEU A 419 -24.40 10.59 -4.50
C LEU A 419 -24.85 9.14 -4.73
N VAL A 420 -23.91 8.21 -4.84
CA VAL A 420 -24.21 6.78 -5.02
C VAL A 420 -25.00 6.23 -3.83
N TYR A 421 -24.57 6.55 -2.61
CA TYR A 421 -25.24 6.13 -1.39
C TYR A 421 -26.68 6.64 -1.31
N TRP A 422 -26.88 7.92 -1.61
CA TRP A 422 -28.20 8.57 -1.59
C TRP A 422 -29.13 8.02 -2.68
N LEU A 423 -28.62 7.78 -3.89
CA LEU A 423 -29.40 7.18 -4.97
C LEU A 423 -29.85 5.75 -4.64
N ASP A 424 -29.01 4.96 -3.97
CA ASP A 424 -29.37 3.61 -3.54
C ASP A 424 -30.43 3.62 -2.42
N GLN A 425 -30.34 4.56 -1.47
CA GLN A 425 -31.38 4.73 -0.45
C GLN A 425 -32.75 5.07 -1.06
N ARG A 426 -32.80 5.92 -2.09
CA ARG A 426 -34.05 6.29 -2.78
C ARG A 426 -34.68 5.16 -3.58
N ARG A 427 -33.90 4.15 -3.97
CA ARG A 427 -34.40 2.98 -4.71
C ARG A 427 -35.05 1.93 -3.79
N ARG A 428 -35.00 2.14 -2.47
CA ARG A 428 -35.63 1.30 -1.45
C ARG A 428 -36.84 2.00 -0.87
#